data_AF-A0A9P4LSK4-F1
#
_entry.id   AF-A0A9P4LSK4-F1
#
_cell.length_a   1.000
_cell.length_b   1.000
_cell.length_c   1.000
_cell.angle_alpha   90.00
_cell.angle_beta   90.00
_cell.angle_gamma   90.00
#
_symmetry.space_group_name_H-M   'P 1'
#
loop_
_entity.id
_entity.type
_entity.pdbx_description
1 polymer ?
#
loop_
_entity_poly.entity_id
_entity_poly.type
_entity_poly.pdbx_seq_one_letter_code
_entity_poly.pdbx_strand_id
1 'polypeptide(L)'
;MDVMQSRNFDCAVRRDWKDVERWVFILNRPAKFPNYFADIPAIEKWFKRHETDKGSRILNTAYLDQFGDSIVPLELTQTSDNGTTTFERFEAPLSLLLAHMTGAHTSNTRLYLAQHSLADLPSVLQADMLTPTTSLKQLGRGDIYASSLWMGRPPTRTPLHRDPNPNLFVQLAGQKVVRLMQPDAGRALYEKVRAQLGEAGGRANMRGEKMMQGAELEAMESAVWDDDEGGGKGVEAVLDVGDGLYIPLGWWHAVRGVGPSTSANASVNWWFR
;
A
#
# COMPACT_ATOMS: atom_id res chain seq x y z
N MET A 1 -3.98 17.53 27.31
CA MET A 1 -4.10 16.54 28.39
C MET A 1 -5.59 16.20 28.41
N ASP A 2 -6.10 15.09 27.89
CA ASP A 2 -5.59 13.73 27.81
C ASP A 2 -5.92 13.07 26.47
N VAL A 3 -5.00 12.23 25.98
CA VAL A 3 -5.15 11.36 24.82
C VAL A 3 -5.85 10.08 25.31
N MET A 4 -7.10 9.86 24.89
CA MET A 4 -7.85 8.64 25.23
C MET A 4 -7.42 7.46 24.35
N GLN A 5 -7.28 6.32 25.03
CA GLN A 5 -6.63 5.10 24.61
C GLN A 5 -7.39 4.32 23.52
N SER A 6 -6.59 3.74 22.63
CA SER A 6 -6.89 2.66 21.69
C SER A 6 -7.83 1.59 22.27
N ARG A 7 -8.93 1.30 21.58
CA ARG A 7 -9.83 0.18 21.92
C ARG A 7 -9.68 -0.98 20.93
N ASN A 8 -9.29 -2.11 21.52
CA ASN A 8 -9.45 -3.51 21.08
C ASN A 8 -8.82 -3.94 19.75
N PHE A 9 -7.49 -4.03 19.76
CA PHE A 9 -6.80 -5.11 19.08
C PHE A 9 -7.04 -6.41 19.86
N ASP A 10 -7.64 -7.42 19.22
CA ASP A 10 -7.34 -8.80 19.60
C ASP A 10 -5.87 -9.03 19.20
N CYS A 11 -4.98 -8.65 20.13
CA CYS A 11 -3.58 -8.95 20.07
C CYS A 11 -3.46 -10.47 20.07
N ALA A 12 -2.96 -11.05 18.99
CA ALA A 12 -2.43 -12.40 19.04
C ALA A 12 -1.42 -12.43 20.19
N VAL A 13 -1.79 -13.17 21.23
CA VAL A 13 -1.22 -13.15 22.57
C VAL A 13 0.30 -13.21 22.49
N ARG A 14 0.98 -12.18 23.02
CA ARG A 14 2.42 -12.22 23.35
C ARG A 14 2.69 -13.48 24.18
N ARG A 15 3.43 -14.44 23.63
CA ARG A 15 4.16 -15.44 24.39
C ARG A 15 5.63 -15.37 24.00
N ASP A 16 6.44 -15.63 25.00
CA ASP A 16 7.89 -15.49 25.09
C ASP A 16 8.67 -15.89 23.82
N TRP A 17 9.77 -15.20 23.58
CA TRP A 17 10.62 -15.23 22.37
C TRP A 17 11.42 -16.54 22.16
N LYS A 18 10.88 -17.70 22.55
CA LYS A 18 11.53 -19.01 22.34
C LYS A 18 10.68 -20.06 21.63
N ASP A 19 9.39 -19.82 21.40
CA ASP A 19 8.53 -20.79 20.70
C ASP A 19 8.00 -20.21 19.39
N VAL A 20 8.64 -20.59 18.28
CA VAL A 20 8.28 -20.21 16.90
C VAL A 20 7.07 -21.01 16.39
N GLU A 21 6.32 -21.72 17.24
CA GLU A 21 5.26 -22.62 16.78
C GLU A 21 3.88 -22.25 17.33
N ARG A 22 3.01 -21.82 16.41
CA ARG A 22 1.56 -21.56 16.51
C ARG A 22 1.14 -20.15 16.93
N TRP A 23 1.21 -19.25 15.96
CA TRP A 23 0.18 -18.23 15.81
C TRP A 23 -1.17 -18.91 15.55
N VAL A 24 -2.17 -18.64 16.39
CA VAL A 24 -3.56 -19.03 16.12
C VAL A 24 -4.17 -17.96 15.22
N PHE A 25 -4.04 -18.12 13.91
CA PHE A 25 -4.64 -17.20 12.95
C PHE A 25 -6.14 -17.48 12.81
N ILE A 26 -6.97 -16.45 13.04
CA ILE A 26 -8.34 -16.48 12.53
C ILE A 26 -8.23 -16.04 11.07
N LEU A 27 -8.14 -17.01 10.16
CA LEU A 27 -7.88 -16.79 8.72
C LEU A 27 -8.81 -15.75 8.06
N ASN A 28 -9.96 -15.46 8.66
CA ASN A 28 -10.95 -14.49 8.16
C ASN A 28 -10.86 -13.10 8.82
N ARG A 29 -9.81 -12.79 9.58
CA ARG A 29 -9.58 -11.48 10.21
C ARG A 29 -8.21 -10.89 9.82
N PRO A 30 -8.11 -9.57 9.59
CA PRO A 30 -6.84 -8.91 9.35
C PRO A 30 -5.90 -9.05 10.54
N ALA A 31 -4.60 -9.10 10.26
CA ALA A 31 -3.57 -9.17 11.29
C ALA A 31 -2.39 -8.27 10.90
N LYS A 32 -1.94 -7.42 11.84
CA LYS A 32 -0.71 -6.63 11.70
C LYS A 32 0.46 -7.43 12.29
N PHE A 33 1.61 -7.39 11.63
CA PHE A 33 2.87 -7.98 12.06
C PHE A 33 3.89 -6.87 12.31
N PRO A 34 3.97 -6.31 13.52
CA PRO A 34 4.83 -5.17 13.80
C PRO A 34 6.31 -5.52 13.66
N ASN A 35 7.04 -4.79 12.82
CA ASN A 35 8.48 -4.93 12.60
C ASN A 35 8.95 -6.37 12.27
N TYR A 36 8.05 -7.23 11.79
CA TYR A 36 8.36 -8.64 11.54
C TYR A 36 9.21 -8.84 10.28
N PHE A 37 9.08 -7.95 9.31
CA PHE A 37 9.75 -8.00 8.00
C PHE A 37 10.88 -6.97 7.89
N ALA A 38 11.46 -6.56 9.02
CA ALA A 38 12.50 -5.54 9.08
C ALA A 38 13.84 -5.98 8.46
N ASP A 39 14.00 -7.28 8.22
CA ASP A 39 15.19 -7.90 7.63
C ASP A 39 15.16 -7.98 6.10
N ILE A 40 14.08 -7.53 5.44
CA ILE A 40 14.02 -7.43 3.98
C ILE A 40 15.16 -6.49 3.49
N PRO A 41 16.14 -6.99 2.70
CA PRO A 41 17.32 -6.23 2.29
C PRO A 41 16.98 -4.94 1.55
N ALA A 42 15.89 -4.91 0.79
CA ALA A 42 15.43 -3.71 0.08
C ALA A 42 15.26 -2.50 1.02
N ILE A 43 14.87 -2.71 2.29
CA ILE A 43 14.67 -1.63 3.27
C ILE A 43 15.95 -0.79 3.47
N GLU A 44 17.09 -1.46 3.58
CA GLU A 44 18.39 -0.81 3.83
C GLU A 44 19.19 -0.56 2.56
N LYS A 45 19.02 -1.39 1.52
CA LYS A 45 19.72 -1.22 0.24
C LYS A 45 19.11 -0.11 -0.61
N TRP A 46 17.78 -0.04 -0.69
CA TRP A 46 17.09 0.87 -1.61
C TRP A 46 16.82 2.24 -0.99
N PHE A 47 16.85 2.32 0.34
CA PHE A 47 16.49 3.53 1.06
C PHE A 47 17.51 3.89 2.13
N LYS A 48 17.76 5.19 2.27
CA LYS A 48 18.55 5.78 3.37
C LYS A 48 17.63 6.46 4.36
N ARG A 49 18.04 6.51 5.62
CA ARG A 49 17.37 7.36 6.62
C ARG A 49 17.57 8.82 6.23
N HIS A 50 16.53 9.64 6.36
CA HIS A 50 16.66 11.07 6.18
C HIS A 50 17.47 11.67 7.34
N GLU A 51 18.42 12.56 7.04
CA GLU A 51 19.40 13.04 8.02
C GLU A 51 18.76 13.81 9.19
N THR A 52 17.70 14.58 8.91
CA THR A 52 17.05 15.45 9.90
C THR A 52 15.69 14.93 10.37
N ASP A 53 15.09 13.98 9.63
CA ASP A 53 13.78 13.40 9.97
C ASP A 53 13.94 11.89 10.17
N LYS A 54 14.11 11.49 11.43
CA LYS A 54 14.44 10.11 11.80
C LYS A 54 13.38 9.08 11.38
N GLY A 55 12.14 9.50 11.11
CA GLY A 55 11.06 8.63 10.64
C GLY A 55 10.99 8.51 9.12
N SER A 56 11.53 9.48 8.39
CA SER A 56 11.51 9.50 6.93
C SER A 56 12.67 8.74 6.32
N ARG A 57 12.40 8.12 5.17
CA ARG A 57 13.43 7.52 4.31
C ARG A 57 13.47 8.23 2.96
N ILE A 58 14.63 8.24 2.33
CA ILE A 58 14.86 8.73 0.97
C ILE A 58 15.47 7.63 0.11
N LEU A 59 15.43 7.78 -1.20
CA LEU A 59 16.04 6.81 -2.12
C LEU A 59 17.56 6.74 -1.94
N ASN A 60 18.10 5.53 -2.05
CA ASN A 60 19.52 5.28 -2.24
C ASN A 60 19.83 5.25 -3.75
N THR A 61 19.92 6.41 -4.38
CA THR A 61 20.22 6.52 -5.82
C THR A 61 21.54 5.86 -6.19
N ALA A 62 22.56 5.96 -5.33
CA ALA A 62 23.84 5.25 -5.52
C ALA A 62 23.70 3.73 -5.71
N TYR A 63 22.63 3.12 -5.19
CA TYR A 63 22.32 1.70 -5.42
C TYR A 63 21.32 1.50 -6.57
N LEU A 64 20.28 2.34 -6.68
CA LEU A 64 19.18 2.13 -7.62
C LEU A 64 19.49 2.59 -9.05
N ASP A 65 20.38 3.57 -9.24
CA ASP A 65 20.65 4.18 -10.55
C ASP A 65 21.19 3.18 -11.58
N GLN A 66 21.91 2.15 -11.13
CA GLN A 66 22.42 1.08 -11.99
C GLN A 66 21.30 0.24 -12.65
N PHE A 67 20.07 0.34 -12.15
CA PHE A 67 18.89 -0.33 -12.69
C PHE A 67 17.97 0.64 -13.44
N GLY A 68 18.41 1.89 -13.67
CA GLY A 68 17.60 2.98 -14.21
C GLY A 68 17.01 2.72 -15.60
N ASP A 69 17.61 1.85 -16.40
CA ASP A 69 17.12 1.47 -17.73
C ASP A 69 16.02 0.41 -17.71
N SER A 70 15.74 -0.19 -16.55
CA SER A 70 14.68 -1.19 -16.40
C SER A 70 13.32 -0.54 -16.67
N ILE A 71 12.53 -1.14 -17.55
CA ILE A 71 11.19 -0.63 -17.88
C ILE A 71 10.22 -1.02 -16.78
N VAL A 72 9.51 -0.03 -16.23
CA VAL A 72 8.55 -0.19 -15.13
C VAL A 72 7.22 0.47 -15.47
N PRO A 73 6.08 -0.06 -14.99
CA PRO A 73 4.78 0.58 -15.13
C PRO A 73 4.67 1.76 -14.16
N LEU A 74 4.35 2.92 -14.70
CA LEU A 74 4.15 4.16 -13.95
C LEU A 74 2.72 4.66 -14.13
N GLU A 75 2.20 5.23 -13.05
CA GLU A 75 0.98 6.02 -13.05
C GLU A 75 1.37 7.49 -12.89
N LEU A 76 0.95 8.30 -13.85
CA LEU A 76 1.07 9.76 -13.76
C LEU A 76 -0.29 10.34 -13.37
N THR A 77 -0.29 11.14 -12.32
CA THR A 77 -1.41 12.01 -11.96
C THR A 77 -0.98 13.46 -12.09
N GLN A 78 -1.72 14.25 -12.86
CA GLN A 78 -1.49 15.68 -13.00
C GLN A 78 -2.73 16.47 -12.62
N THR A 79 -2.54 17.57 -11.91
CA THR A 79 -3.63 18.48 -11.55
C THR A 79 -3.33 19.85 -12.16
N SER A 80 -4.19 20.33 -13.05
CA SER A 80 -4.07 21.66 -13.64
C SER A 80 -4.55 22.75 -12.68
N ASP A 81 -4.20 24.00 -12.98
CA ASP A 81 -4.51 25.16 -12.12
C ASP A 81 -6.02 25.38 -11.92
N ASN A 82 -6.85 24.90 -12.84
CA ASN A 82 -8.31 24.92 -12.72
C ASN A 82 -8.89 23.76 -11.88
N GLY A 83 -8.05 22.92 -11.28
CA GLY A 83 -8.43 21.79 -10.44
C GLY A 83 -8.73 20.49 -11.20
N THR A 84 -8.70 20.48 -12.53
CA THR A 84 -8.89 19.25 -13.31
C THR A 84 -7.72 18.30 -13.08
N THR A 85 -8.02 17.05 -12.72
CA THR A 85 -7.01 16.01 -12.52
C THR A 85 -7.08 14.99 -13.65
N THR A 86 -5.94 14.68 -14.25
CA THR A 86 -5.77 13.60 -15.24
C THR A 86 -4.98 12.45 -14.63
N PHE A 87 -5.25 11.25 -15.13
CA PHE A 87 -4.57 10.03 -14.75
C PHE A 87 -4.19 9.26 -16.01
N GLU A 88 -2.96 8.80 -16.10
CA GLU A 88 -2.50 7.93 -17.18
C GLU A 88 -1.56 6.83 -16.67
N ARG A 89 -1.56 5.70 -17.40
CA ARG A 89 -0.64 4.58 -17.19
C ARG A 89 0.25 4.43 -18.40
N PHE A 90 1.54 4.28 -18.17
CA PHE A 90 2.53 4.09 -19.22
C PHE A 90 3.73 3.31 -18.69
N GLU A 91 4.53 2.76 -19.60
CA GLU A 91 5.80 2.13 -19.26
C GLU A 91 6.94 3.09 -19.56
N ALA A 92 7.92 3.14 -18.65
CA ALA A 92 9.09 4.00 -18.80
C ALA A 92 10.29 3.45 -18.02
N PRO A 93 11.51 3.90 -18.33
CA PRO A 93 12.69 3.58 -17.53
C PRO A 93 12.52 3.98 -16.06
N LEU A 94 12.96 3.13 -15.13
CA LEU A 94 12.95 3.37 -13.68
C LEU A 94 13.61 4.70 -13.32
N SER A 95 14.64 5.10 -14.07
CA SER A 95 15.33 6.39 -13.90
C SER A 95 14.38 7.60 -13.92
N LEU A 96 13.26 7.55 -14.66
CA LEU A 96 12.26 8.61 -14.65
C LEU A 96 11.60 8.76 -13.28
N LEU A 97 11.24 7.65 -12.64
CA LEU A 97 10.69 7.64 -11.29
C LEU A 97 11.74 8.12 -10.27
N LEU A 98 12.98 7.61 -10.36
CA LEU A 98 14.06 7.98 -9.44
C LEU A 98 14.35 9.49 -9.51
N ALA A 99 14.43 10.04 -10.72
CA ALA A 99 14.59 11.47 -10.95
C ALA A 99 13.42 12.27 -10.37
N HIS A 100 12.17 11.83 -10.56
CA HIS A 100 11.01 12.48 -9.95
C HIS A 100 11.07 12.44 -8.42
N MET A 101 11.45 11.29 -7.84
CA MET A 101 11.52 11.06 -6.40
C MET A 101 12.71 11.74 -5.71
N THR A 102 13.71 12.21 -6.45
CA THR A 102 14.88 12.93 -5.91
C THR A 102 14.96 14.40 -6.32
N GLY A 103 14.29 14.78 -7.41
CA GLY A 103 14.25 16.16 -7.91
C GLY A 103 13.45 17.13 -7.04
N ALA A 104 13.31 18.36 -7.54
CA ALA A 104 12.48 19.37 -6.90
C ALA A 104 11.02 18.91 -6.80
N HIS A 105 10.38 19.23 -5.68
CA HIS A 105 8.98 18.87 -5.48
C HIS A 105 8.08 19.68 -6.44
N THR A 106 7.30 18.97 -7.26
CA THR A 106 6.26 19.56 -8.09
C THR A 106 4.89 19.18 -7.50
N SER A 107 4.12 20.17 -7.04
CA SER A 107 2.83 19.93 -6.39
C SER A 107 1.78 19.32 -7.31
N ASN A 108 1.89 19.60 -8.61
CA ASN A 108 0.86 19.35 -9.62
C ASN A 108 1.12 18.08 -10.45
N THR A 109 2.18 17.31 -10.15
CA THR A 109 2.58 16.13 -10.92
C THR A 109 3.04 15.05 -9.95
N ARG A 110 2.48 13.86 -10.05
CA ARG A 110 2.88 12.71 -9.22
C ARG A 110 3.12 11.51 -10.11
N LEU A 111 4.33 10.96 -10.03
CA LEU A 111 4.63 9.63 -10.56
C LEU A 111 4.58 8.59 -9.44
N TYR A 112 3.94 7.47 -9.73
CA TYR A 112 3.83 6.35 -8.81
C TYR A 112 4.04 5.05 -9.57
N LEU A 113 5.04 4.27 -9.16
CA LEU A 113 5.17 2.89 -9.60
C LEU A 113 4.13 2.08 -8.84
N ALA A 114 3.23 1.44 -9.59
CA ALA A 114 2.10 0.73 -9.01
C ALA A 114 1.94 -0.64 -9.67
N GLN A 115 1.69 -1.66 -8.84
CA GLN A 115 1.46 -3.03 -9.30
C GLN A 115 2.58 -3.61 -10.20
N HIS A 116 3.83 -3.18 -9.99
CA HIS A 116 4.94 -3.75 -10.77
C HIS A 116 5.27 -5.14 -10.23
N SER A 117 5.14 -6.16 -11.08
CA SER A 117 5.44 -7.55 -10.72
C SER A 117 6.89 -7.68 -10.24
N LEU A 118 7.09 -8.39 -9.12
CA LEU A 118 8.46 -8.65 -8.65
C LEU A 118 9.21 -9.55 -9.64
N ALA A 119 8.53 -10.41 -10.40
CA ALA A 119 9.16 -11.28 -11.38
C ALA A 119 9.77 -10.52 -12.57
N ASP A 120 9.31 -9.29 -12.81
CA ASP A 120 9.77 -8.45 -13.92
C ASP A 120 10.91 -7.50 -13.52
N LEU A 121 11.26 -7.45 -12.23
CA LEU A 121 12.41 -6.68 -11.74
C LEU A 121 13.73 -7.32 -12.21
N PRO A 122 14.82 -6.55 -12.33
CA PRO A 122 16.17 -7.10 -12.39
C PRO A 122 16.44 -8.11 -11.27
N SER A 123 17.11 -9.22 -11.57
CA SER A 123 17.34 -10.34 -10.63
C SER A 123 17.99 -9.90 -9.30
N VAL A 124 18.86 -8.89 -9.34
CA VAL A 124 19.48 -8.31 -8.15
C VAL A 124 18.44 -7.64 -7.24
N LEU A 125 17.47 -6.92 -7.82
CA LEU A 125 16.36 -6.30 -7.08
C LEU A 125 15.36 -7.36 -6.59
N GLN A 126 15.14 -8.45 -7.34
CA GLN A 126 14.33 -9.58 -6.87
C GLN A 126 14.91 -10.22 -5.61
N ALA A 127 16.23 -10.42 -5.57
CA ALA A 127 16.94 -11.00 -4.43
C ALA A 127 16.83 -10.14 -3.16
N ASP A 128 16.55 -8.84 -3.30
CA ASP A 128 16.40 -7.92 -2.16
C ASP A 128 15.02 -7.98 -1.49
N MET A 129 14.02 -8.63 -2.09
CA MET A 129 12.63 -8.61 -1.62
C MET A 129 12.25 -9.73 -0.65
N LEU A 130 13.12 -10.73 -0.43
CA LEU A 130 12.93 -11.92 0.42
C LEU A 130 11.47 -12.38 0.53
N THR A 131 11.05 -13.26 -0.38
CA THR A 131 9.67 -13.76 -0.38
C THR A 131 9.35 -14.49 0.95
N PRO A 132 8.31 -14.07 1.71
CA PRO A 132 8.03 -14.56 3.06
C PRO A 132 7.30 -15.92 3.06
N THR A 133 7.90 -16.94 2.45
CA THR A 133 7.28 -18.25 2.20
C THR A 133 6.74 -18.93 3.47
N THR A 134 7.44 -18.82 4.60
CA THR A 134 6.98 -19.36 5.88
C THR A 134 5.69 -18.69 6.34
N SER A 135 5.63 -17.36 6.32
CA SER A 135 4.43 -16.60 6.69
C SER A 135 3.26 -16.92 5.78
N LEU A 136 3.50 -17.01 4.46
CA LEU A 136 2.46 -17.35 3.49
C LEU A 136 1.88 -18.75 3.71
N LYS A 137 2.71 -19.75 4.04
CA LYS A 137 2.26 -21.11 4.40
C LYS A 137 1.52 -21.19 5.74
N GLN A 138 1.75 -20.24 6.64
CA GLN A 138 1.00 -20.17 7.89
C GLN A 138 -0.37 -19.49 7.72
N LEU A 139 -0.47 -18.57 6.76
CA LEU A 139 -1.69 -17.82 6.45
C LEU A 139 -2.56 -18.46 5.36
N GLY A 140 -2.06 -19.45 4.64
CA GLY A 140 -2.72 -20.11 3.51
C GLY A 140 -1.97 -21.36 3.06
N ARG A 141 -2.12 -21.77 1.79
CA ARG A 141 -1.33 -22.85 1.17
C ARG A 141 0.07 -22.39 0.80
N GLY A 142 0.26 -21.07 0.64
CA GLY A 142 1.54 -20.43 0.41
C GLY A 142 1.96 -20.38 -1.06
N ASP A 143 1.08 -20.80 -1.99
CA ASP A 143 1.29 -20.56 -3.42
C ASP A 143 1.01 -19.09 -3.75
N ILE A 144 2.00 -18.44 -4.34
CA ILE A 144 1.93 -17.03 -4.71
C ILE A 144 1.22 -16.93 -6.05
N TYR A 145 0.06 -16.29 -6.04
CA TYR A 145 -0.69 -15.98 -7.25
C TYR A 145 -0.03 -14.83 -8.01
N ALA A 146 0.34 -13.77 -7.30
CA ALA A 146 1.02 -12.61 -7.85
C ALA A 146 1.73 -11.84 -6.73
N SER A 147 2.68 -11.00 -7.11
CA SER A 147 3.34 -10.06 -6.19
C SER A 147 3.45 -8.69 -6.85
N SER A 148 3.57 -7.65 -6.05
CA SER A 148 3.69 -6.29 -6.58
C SER A 148 4.52 -5.38 -5.70
N LEU A 149 5.39 -4.61 -6.35
CA LEU A 149 6.07 -3.46 -5.80
C LEU A 149 5.24 -2.20 -6.03
N TRP A 150 5.29 -1.31 -5.05
CA TRP A 150 4.68 0.00 -5.07
C TRP A 150 5.69 1.03 -4.56
N MET A 151 5.89 2.13 -5.28
CA MET A 151 6.89 3.13 -4.91
C MET A 151 6.55 4.51 -5.45
N GLY A 152 6.71 5.54 -4.61
CA GLY A 152 6.62 6.94 -5.01
C GLY A 152 6.81 7.91 -3.86
N ARG A 153 6.51 9.19 -4.09
CA ARG A 153 6.46 10.20 -3.02
C ARG A 153 5.08 10.21 -2.37
N PRO A 154 4.96 10.39 -1.04
CA PRO A 154 3.69 10.69 -0.42
C PRO A 154 3.22 12.12 -0.80
N PRO A 155 1.91 12.39 -0.75
CA PRO A 155 0.85 11.44 -0.47
C PRO A 155 0.56 10.52 -1.66
N THR A 156 0.26 9.26 -1.38
CA THR A 156 -0.25 8.30 -2.37
C THR A 156 -1.63 7.82 -1.95
N ARG A 157 -2.49 7.49 -2.91
CA ARG A 157 -3.86 7.04 -2.64
C ARG A 157 -4.17 5.80 -3.45
N THR A 158 -4.70 4.79 -2.79
CA THR A 158 -5.35 3.65 -3.41
C THR A 158 -6.79 3.60 -2.89
N PRO A 159 -7.79 3.81 -3.76
CA PRO A 159 -9.20 3.88 -3.38
C PRO A 159 -9.70 2.58 -2.76
N LEU A 160 -10.90 2.63 -2.18
CA LEU A 160 -11.57 1.47 -1.63
C LEU A 160 -11.78 0.39 -2.68
N HIS A 161 -11.20 -0.79 -2.46
CA HIS A 161 -11.34 -1.94 -3.35
C HIS A 161 -11.22 -3.23 -2.54
N ARG A 162 -11.37 -4.37 -3.21
CA ARG A 162 -11.07 -5.69 -2.67
C ARG A 162 -10.29 -6.53 -3.66
N ASP A 163 -9.44 -7.39 -3.13
CA ASP A 163 -8.60 -8.27 -3.93
C ASP A 163 -9.25 -9.63 -4.22
N PRO A 164 -8.85 -10.31 -5.31
CA PRO A 164 -9.36 -11.63 -5.66
C PRO A 164 -8.79 -12.77 -4.80
N ASN A 165 -7.70 -12.51 -4.05
CA ASN A 165 -7.02 -13.47 -3.16
C ASN A 165 -6.65 -12.77 -1.84
N PRO A 166 -6.40 -13.53 -0.75
CA PRO A 166 -5.73 -12.98 0.44
C PRO A 166 -4.42 -12.29 0.08
N ASN A 167 -4.06 -11.26 0.84
CA ASN A 167 -2.92 -10.41 0.56
C ASN A 167 -2.03 -10.28 1.81
N LEU A 168 -0.72 -10.44 1.67
CA LEU A 168 0.27 -10.06 2.66
C LEU A 168 0.98 -8.82 2.16
N PHE A 169 0.73 -7.69 2.82
CA PHE A 169 1.25 -6.37 2.46
C PHE A 169 2.34 -5.95 3.44
N VAL A 170 3.49 -5.51 2.96
CA VAL A 170 4.66 -5.16 3.78
C VAL A 170 5.18 -3.77 3.40
N GLN A 171 5.43 -2.94 4.41
CA GLN A 171 5.93 -1.59 4.21
C GLN A 171 7.46 -1.56 4.20
N LEU A 172 8.06 -1.00 3.15
CA LEU A 172 9.51 -0.95 2.95
C LEU A 172 10.11 0.42 3.27
N ALA A 173 9.39 1.51 2.97
CA ALA A 173 9.83 2.89 3.23
C ALA A 173 8.63 3.80 3.49
N GLY A 174 8.79 4.80 4.36
CA GLY A 174 7.71 5.71 4.75
C GLY A 174 6.60 5.00 5.53
N GLN A 175 5.43 5.62 5.59
CA GLN A 175 4.28 5.11 6.33
C GLN A 175 3.04 5.00 5.44
N LYS A 176 2.27 3.92 5.59
CA LYS A 176 0.94 3.78 4.98
C LYS A 176 -0.12 3.60 6.03
N VAL A 177 -1.26 4.26 5.83
CA VAL A 177 -2.48 4.06 6.61
C VAL A 177 -3.44 3.24 5.77
N VAL A 178 -3.91 2.12 6.30
CA VAL A 178 -4.84 1.22 5.63
C VAL A 178 -6.15 1.19 6.41
N ARG A 179 -7.26 1.56 5.75
CA ARG A 179 -8.60 1.41 6.31
C ARG A 179 -9.21 0.13 5.76
N LEU A 180 -9.59 -0.79 6.65
CA LEU A 180 -10.08 -2.14 6.36
C LEU A 180 -11.54 -2.26 6.76
N MET A 181 -12.36 -2.84 5.88
CA MET A 181 -13.77 -3.08 6.16
C MET A 181 -14.13 -4.54 5.89
N GLN A 182 -15.03 -5.08 6.72
CA GLN A 182 -15.60 -6.39 6.47
C GLN A 182 -16.29 -6.44 5.10
N PRO A 183 -16.39 -7.63 4.46
CA PRO A 183 -16.93 -7.78 3.11
C PRO A 183 -18.26 -7.07 2.86
N ASP A 184 -19.22 -7.21 3.77
CA ASP A 184 -20.56 -6.62 3.63
C ASP A 184 -20.56 -5.12 3.86
N ALA A 185 -19.79 -4.64 4.85
CA ALA A 185 -19.69 -3.22 5.18
C ALA A 185 -19.02 -2.42 4.05
N GLY A 186 -17.90 -2.90 3.52
CA GLY A 186 -17.20 -2.26 2.41
C GLY A 186 -18.02 -2.28 1.12
N ARG A 187 -18.75 -3.38 0.86
CA ARG A 187 -19.68 -3.47 -0.28
C ARG A 187 -20.80 -2.44 -0.17
N ALA A 188 -21.46 -2.37 0.98
CA ALA A 188 -22.54 -1.43 1.22
C ALA A 188 -22.09 0.02 1.04
N LEU A 189 -20.87 0.36 1.53
CA LEU A 189 -20.29 1.69 1.32
C LEU A 189 -20.04 1.97 -0.16
N TYR A 190 -19.39 1.04 -0.86
CA TYR A 190 -19.09 1.17 -2.30
C TYR A 190 -20.37 1.37 -3.13
N GLU A 191 -21.38 0.53 -2.90
CA GLU A 191 -22.67 0.60 -3.60
C GLU A 191 -23.43 1.89 -3.27
N LYS A 192 -23.38 2.37 -2.02
CA LYS A 192 -23.98 3.65 -1.62
C LYS A 192 -23.36 4.83 -2.38
N VAL A 193 -22.04 4.95 -2.38
CA VAL A 193 -21.33 6.05 -3.06
C VAL A 193 -21.64 6.05 -4.55
N ARG A 194 -21.64 4.87 -5.17
CA ARG A 194 -21.95 4.76 -6.60
C ARG A 194 -23.39 5.07 -6.95
N ALA A 195 -24.34 4.68 -6.11
CA ALA A 195 -25.73 5.05 -6.28
C ALA A 195 -25.92 6.58 -6.20
N GLN A 196 -25.21 7.28 -5.30
CA GLN A 196 -25.23 8.74 -5.21
C GLN A 196 -24.71 9.42 -6.48
N LEU A 197 -23.78 8.78 -7.19
CA LEU A 197 -23.22 9.25 -8.46
C LEU A 197 -24.04 8.84 -9.68
N GLY A 198 -25.16 8.13 -9.50
CA GLY A 198 -25.99 7.63 -10.60
C GLY A 198 -25.37 6.46 -11.38
N GLU A 199 -24.35 5.80 -10.82
CA GLU A 199 -23.66 4.69 -11.46
C GLU A 199 -24.03 3.33 -10.85
N ALA A 200 -25.06 2.66 -11.38
CA ALA A 200 -25.42 1.32 -10.93
C ALA A 200 -24.55 0.22 -11.60
N GLY A 201 -23.98 -0.69 -10.81
CA GLY A 201 -23.60 -2.03 -11.28
C GLY A 201 -22.16 -2.29 -11.78
N GLY A 202 -21.11 -1.67 -11.23
CA GLY A 202 -19.72 -2.04 -11.59
C GLY A 202 -18.97 -2.90 -10.56
N ARG A 203 -17.80 -3.38 -10.97
CA ARG A 203 -16.99 -4.34 -10.23
C ARG A 203 -15.85 -3.63 -9.49
N ALA A 204 -15.84 -3.71 -8.16
CA ALA A 204 -14.71 -3.26 -7.32
C ALA A 204 -13.56 -4.28 -7.23
N ASN A 205 -13.48 -5.16 -8.24
CA ASN A 205 -12.58 -6.30 -8.24
C ASN A 205 -11.28 -5.79 -8.86
N MET A 206 -10.32 -5.38 -8.02
CA MET A 206 -9.06 -4.69 -8.38
C MET A 206 -9.17 -3.20 -8.75
N ARG A 207 -8.10 -2.48 -8.45
CA ARG A 207 -7.88 -1.05 -8.73
C ARG A 207 -7.79 -0.80 -10.25
N GLY A 208 -8.84 -0.21 -10.83
CA GLY A 208 -8.92 0.17 -12.25
C GLY A 208 -8.77 1.67 -12.50
N GLU A 209 -8.53 2.05 -13.76
CA GLU A 209 -8.36 3.45 -14.20
C GLU A 209 -9.55 4.35 -13.83
N LYS A 210 -10.78 3.87 -14.00
CA LYS A 210 -12.00 4.60 -13.61
C LYS A 210 -12.09 4.91 -12.12
N MET A 211 -11.48 4.09 -11.26
CA MET A 211 -11.42 4.35 -9.82
C MET A 211 -10.37 5.40 -9.46
N MET A 212 -9.46 5.72 -10.37
CA MET A 212 -8.32 6.61 -10.12
C MET A 212 -8.56 8.05 -10.60
N GLN A 213 -9.76 8.39 -11.06
CA GLN A 213 -10.06 9.72 -11.56
C GLN A 213 -11.52 10.14 -11.33
N GLY A 214 -11.75 11.45 -11.30
CA GLY A 214 -13.09 12.04 -11.33
C GLY A 214 -13.87 11.96 -10.02
N ALA A 215 -15.19 12.16 -10.13
CA ALA A 215 -16.08 12.29 -8.97
C ALA A 215 -16.20 11.01 -8.13
N GLU A 216 -16.05 9.82 -8.73
CA GLU A 216 -16.05 8.55 -7.98
C GLU A 216 -14.88 8.47 -7.00
N LEU A 217 -13.68 8.84 -7.44
CA LEU A 217 -12.49 8.84 -6.58
C LEU A 217 -12.69 9.75 -5.36
N GLU A 218 -13.09 11.00 -5.59
CA GLU A 218 -13.24 11.98 -4.50
C GLU A 218 -14.39 11.61 -3.55
N ALA A 219 -15.53 11.17 -4.07
CA ALA A 219 -16.65 10.73 -3.25
C ALA A 219 -16.31 9.47 -2.43
N MET A 220 -15.60 8.51 -3.03
CA MET A 220 -15.15 7.31 -2.32
C MET A 220 -14.11 7.64 -1.26
N GLU A 221 -13.17 8.52 -1.56
CA GLU A 221 -12.16 9.00 -0.62
C GLU A 221 -12.82 9.68 0.58
N SER A 222 -13.76 10.61 0.35
CA SER A 222 -14.52 11.27 1.41
C SER A 222 -15.29 10.25 2.25
N ALA A 223 -16.06 9.35 1.62
CA ALA A 223 -16.88 8.36 2.32
C ALA A 223 -16.07 7.36 3.17
N VAL A 224 -14.83 7.07 2.77
CA VAL A 224 -13.93 6.18 3.51
C VAL A 224 -13.25 6.90 4.65
N TRP A 225 -12.80 8.14 4.44
CA TRP A 225 -11.82 8.80 5.30
C TRP A 225 -12.36 9.97 6.14
N ASP A 226 -13.51 10.55 5.78
CA ASP A 226 -14.10 11.65 6.54
C ASP A 226 -14.97 11.09 7.68
N ASP A 227 -14.70 11.54 8.90
CA ASP A 227 -15.32 10.99 10.11
C ASP A 227 -16.79 11.45 10.30
N ASP A 228 -17.21 12.54 9.63
CA ASP A 228 -18.50 13.21 9.83
C ASP A 228 -19.68 12.56 9.06
N GLU A 229 -19.43 11.82 7.96
CA GLU A 229 -20.48 11.20 7.14
C GLU A 229 -20.79 9.73 7.52
N GLY A 230 -20.47 9.36 8.77
CA GLY A 230 -20.54 7.98 9.21
C GLY A 230 -19.41 7.15 8.60
N GLY A 231 -18.19 7.70 8.68
CA GLY A 231 -16.93 7.08 8.22
C GLY A 231 -17.00 5.57 8.37
N GLY A 232 -16.96 4.88 7.23
CA GLY A 232 -17.37 3.48 7.13
C GLY A 232 -16.77 2.64 8.25
N LYS A 233 -17.62 1.83 8.91
CA LYS A 233 -17.32 0.92 10.03
C LYS A 233 -16.12 -0.01 9.74
N GLY A 234 -14.93 0.55 9.77
CA GLY A 234 -13.68 -0.09 9.40
C GLY A 234 -12.67 0.02 10.52
N VAL A 235 -11.69 -0.87 10.47
CA VAL A 235 -10.52 -0.83 11.34
C VAL A 235 -9.37 -0.20 10.59
N GLU A 236 -8.55 0.57 11.28
CA GLU A 236 -7.40 1.24 10.68
C GLU A 236 -6.10 0.57 11.14
N ALA A 237 -5.17 0.39 10.20
CA ALA A 237 -3.82 -0.08 10.45
C ALA A 237 -2.82 0.95 9.90
N VAL A 238 -2.02 1.54 10.78
CA VAL A 238 -0.83 2.31 10.40
C VAL A 238 0.33 1.34 10.25
N LEU A 239 1.01 1.35 9.10
CA LEU A 239 2.14 0.50 8.79
C LEU A 239 3.40 1.35 8.66
N ASP A 240 4.33 1.10 9.56
CA ASP A 240 5.69 1.64 9.53
C ASP A 240 6.64 0.67 8.83
N VAL A 241 7.86 1.10 8.55
CA VAL A 241 8.88 0.28 7.90
C VAL A 241 9.09 -1.05 8.63
N GLY A 242 9.03 -2.15 7.88
CA GLY A 242 9.15 -3.52 8.40
C GLY A 242 7.84 -4.11 8.94
N ASP A 243 6.77 -3.32 9.02
CA ASP A 243 5.45 -3.84 9.37
C ASP A 243 4.85 -4.63 8.20
N GLY A 244 4.19 -5.73 8.54
CA GLY A 244 3.32 -6.46 7.62
C GLY A 244 1.84 -6.34 8.00
N LEU A 245 0.97 -6.57 7.03
CA LEU A 245 -0.47 -6.61 7.18
C LEU A 245 -1.03 -7.76 6.35
N TYR A 246 -1.65 -8.73 7.01
CA TYR A 246 -2.49 -9.72 6.36
C TYR A 246 -3.89 -9.14 6.14
N ILE A 247 -4.34 -9.16 4.89
CA ILE A 247 -5.67 -8.76 4.45
C ILE A 247 -6.37 -10.04 3.94
N PRO A 248 -7.39 -10.54 4.65
CA PRO A 248 -8.08 -11.76 4.26
C PRO A 248 -8.88 -11.60 2.97
N LEU A 249 -9.19 -12.72 2.33
CA LEU A 249 -10.04 -12.74 1.15
C LEU A 249 -11.37 -12.01 1.40
N GLY A 250 -11.74 -11.14 0.46
CA GLY A 250 -13.02 -10.43 0.46
C GLY A 250 -13.06 -9.18 1.36
N TRP A 251 -12.03 -8.92 2.16
CA TRP A 251 -11.94 -7.67 2.91
C TRP A 251 -11.71 -6.49 1.98
N TRP A 252 -12.49 -5.43 2.20
CA TRP A 252 -12.32 -4.18 1.49
C TRP A 252 -11.26 -3.34 2.17
N HIS A 253 -10.50 -2.60 1.39
CA HIS A 253 -9.46 -1.73 1.91
C HIS A 253 -9.18 -0.53 1.02
N ALA A 254 -8.83 0.57 1.66
CA ALA A 254 -8.27 1.76 1.04
C ALA A 254 -6.93 2.07 1.70
N VAL A 255 -6.01 2.67 0.96
CA VAL A 255 -4.63 2.89 1.41
C VAL A 255 -4.20 4.33 1.13
N ARG A 256 -3.63 4.99 2.14
CA ARG A 256 -2.97 6.29 2.04
C ARG A 256 -1.49 6.17 2.38
N GLY A 257 -0.61 6.55 1.46
CA GLY A 257 0.77 6.87 1.81
C GLY A 257 0.84 8.26 2.43
N VAL A 258 1.45 8.36 3.61
CA VAL A 258 1.60 9.62 4.34
C VAL A 258 3.07 9.93 4.59
N GLY A 259 3.35 11.18 4.95
CA GLY A 259 4.70 11.69 5.21
C GLY A 259 5.07 12.90 4.34
N PRO A 260 6.26 13.47 4.56
CA PRO A 260 6.76 14.61 3.79
C PRO A 260 6.88 14.26 2.31
N SER A 261 6.50 15.15 1.39
CA SER A 261 6.59 14.89 -0.05
C SER A 261 8.02 14.73 -0.57
N THR A 262 9.01 15.08 0.24
CA THR A 262 10.44 14.83 0.00
C THR A 262 10.90 13.41 0.33
N SER A 263 10.08 12.64 1.04
CA SER A 263 10.39 11.26 1.45
C SER A 263 9.97 10.22 0.40
N ALA A 264 10.55 9.03 0.50
CA ALA A 264 10.14 7.86 -0.25
C ALA A 264 9.07 7.08 0.53
N ASN A 265 8.04 6.64 -0.17
CA ASN A 265 7.04 5.71 0.33
C ASN A 265 7.01 4.47 -0.58
N ALA A 266 7.24 3.30 0.00
CA ALA A 266 7.30 2.06 -0.75
C ALA A 266 6.75 0.88 0.05
N SER A 267 6.11 -0.04 -0.66
CA SER A 267 5.56 -1.27 -0.10
C SER A 267 5.65 -2.40 -1.12
N VAL A 268 5.64 -3.62 -0.64
CA VAL A 268 5.56 -4.83 -1.45
C VAL A 268 4.39 -5.67 -0.94
N ASN A 269 3.74 -6.41 -1.83
CA ASN A 269 2.70 -7.33 -1.40
C ASN A 269 2.70 -8.63 -2.19
N TRP A 270 2.12 -9.65 -1.59
CA TRP A 270 1.93 -10.98 -2.18
C TRP A 270 0.47 -11.38 -2.05
N TRP A 271 -0.17 -11.64 -3.19
CA TRP A 271 -1.43 -12.36 -3.25
C TRP A 271 -1.15 -13.85 -3.29
N PHE A 272 -1.78 -14.62 -2.42
CA PHE A 272 -1.50 -16.04 -2.26
C PHE A 272 -2.78 -16.85 -2.07
N ARG A 273 -2.69 -18.18 -2.21
CA ARG A 273 -3.79 -19.11 -1.91
C ARG A 273 -3.43 -20.03 -0.74
#